data_AF-A0A973R131-F1
#
_entry.id   AF-A0A973R131-F1
#
_cell.length_a   1.000
_cell.length_b   1.000
_cell.length_c   1.000
_cell.angle_alpha   90.00
_cell.angle_beta   90.00
_cell.angle_gamma   90.00
#
_symmetry.space_group_name_H-M   'P 1'
#
loop_
_entity.id
_entity.type
_entity.pdbx_description
1 polymer ?
#
loop_
_entity_poly.entity_id
_entity_poly.type
_entity_poly.pdbx_seq_one_letter_code
_entity_poly.pdbx_strand_id
1 'polypeptide(L)' 'MAAFEQREVTSTRREYVLRAPAPAAELHTMLAAAEADHRQQLGLPPGAKLADDALTVSVSDNEVIVSFDYPGPARTGGTP' A
#
# COMPACT_ATOMS: atom_id res chain seq x y z
N MET A 1 -13.86 12.15 -0.09
CA MET A 1 -12.77 12.13 -1.09
C MET A 1 -11.52 11.76 -0.33
N ALA A 2 -10.76 10.76 -0.75
CA ALA A 2 -9.51 10.40 -0.07
C ALA A 2 -8.53 11.58 -0.15
N ALA A 3 -7.94 12.02 0.97
CA ALA A 3 -6.96 13.11 0.98
C ALA A 3 -5.53 12.66 0.67
N PHE A 4 -5.32 11.38 0.35
CA PHE A 4 -4.03 10.81 0.00
C PHE A 4 -3.94 10.53 -1.51
N GLU A 5 -2.73 10.69 -2.03
CA GLU A 5 -2.36 10.30 -3.39
C GLU A 5 -1.95 8.83 -3.41
N GLN A 6 -2.31 8.11 -4.47
CA GLN A 6 -1.82 6.76 -4.72
C GLN A 6 -0.90 6.79 -5.93
N ARG A 7 0.30 6.21 -5.80
CA ARG A 7 1.26 6.09 -6.89
C ARG A 7 1.86 4.70 -6.94
N GLU A 8 2.10 4.20 -8.15
CA GLU A 8 2.82 2.96 -8.38
C GLU A 8 4.27 3.32 -8.69
N VAL A 9 5.21 2.86 -7.84
CA VAL A 9 6.63 3.21 -7.98
C VAL A 9 7.36 2.19 -8.84
N THR A 10 7.00 0.92 -8.69
CA THR A 10 7.51 -0.17 -9.52
C THR A 10 6.37 -1.13 -9.84
N SER A 11 6.61 -2.05 -10.78
CA SER A 11 5.64 -3.11 -11.12
C SER A 11 5.30 -4.05 -9.95
N THR A 12 6.02 -3.94 -8.83
CA THR A 12 5.82 -4.73 -7.60
C THR A 12 5.63 -3.88 -6.36
N ARG A 13 5.56 -2.54 -6.48
CA ARG A 13 5.52 -1.64 -5.33
C ARG A 13 4.54 -0.48 -5.54
N ARG A 14 3.63 -0.34 -4.59
CA ARG A 14 2.65 0.75 -4.55
C ARG A 14 2.85 1.59 -3.30
N GLU A 15 2.60 2.89 -3.45
CA GLU A 15 2.75 3.89 -2.39
C GLU A 15 1.49 4.74 -2.28
N TYR A 16 1.16 5.08 -1.06
CA TYR A 16 0.10 6.00 -0.67
C TYR A 16 0.74 7.15 0.07
N VAL A 17 0.51 8.37 -0.40
CA VAL A 17 1.16 9.58 0.08
C VAL A 17 0.11 10.51 0.67
N LEU A 18 0.26 10.83 1.94
CA LEU A 18 -0.58 11.77 2.66
C LEU A 18 0.26 13.01 3.04
N ARG A 19 -0.08 14.18 2.51
CA ARG A 19 0.64 15.42 2.82
C ARG A 19 0.33 15.91 4.23
N ALA A 20 1.35 16.27 4.99
CA ALA A 20 1.23 16.85 6.31
C ALA A 20 1.01 18.38 6.23
N PRO A 21 0.32 18.99 7.22
CA PRO A 21 -0.36 18.33 8.33
C PRO A 21 -1.66 17.65 7.87
N ALA A 22 -1.81 16.37 8.20
CA ALA A 22 -3.03 15.59 7.94
C ALA A 22 -3.66 15.12 9.26
N PRO A 23 -4.99 15.10 9.35
CA PRO A 23 -5.67 14.57 10.53
C PRO A 23 -5.45 13.06 10.64
N ALA A 24 -5.39 12.55 11.88
CA ALA A 24 -5.19 11.12 12.15
C ALA A 24 -6.23 10.23 11.45
N ALA A 25 -7.46 10.71 11.27
CA ALA A 25 -8.51 10.01 10.53
C ALA A 25 -8.12 9.71 9.07
N GLU A 26 -7.40 10.61 8.41
CA GLU A 26 -6.93 10.39 7.03
C GLU A 26 -5.77 9.38 7.01
N LEU A 27 -4.90 9.39 8.03
CA LEU A 27 -3.85 8.39 8.18
C LEU A 27 -4.44 6.98 8.37
N HIS A 28 -5.46 6.84 9.23
CA HIS A 28 -6.18 5.57 9.41
C HIS A 28 -6.87 5.12 8.12
N THR A 29 -7.46 6.06 7.37
CA THR A 29 -8.09 5.78 6.08
C THR A 29 -7.06 5.31 5.04
N MET A 30 -5.90 5.97 4.98
CA MET A 30 -4.80 5.59 4.10
C MET A 30 -4.26 4.20 4.43
N LEU A 31 -4.04 3.89 5.72
CA LEU A 31 -3.60 2.56 6.16
C LEU A 31 -4.61 1.49 5.77
N ALA A 32 -5.90 1.70 6.06
CA ALA A 32 -6.95 0.74 5.71
C ALA A 32 -7.05 0.52 4.18
N ALA A 33 -6.88 1.57 3.39
CA ALA A 33 -6.86 1.48 1.93
C ALA A 33 -5.65 0.67 1.42
N ALA A 34 -4.45 0.95 1.96
CA ALA A 34 -3.24 0.22 1.59
C ALA A 34 -3.31 -1.26 1.99
N GLU A 35 -3.85 -1.58 3.18
CA GLU A 35 -4.09 -2.96 3.60
C GLU A 35 -5.09 -3.67 2.66
N ALA A 36 -6.17 -3.00 2.29
CA ALA A 36 -7.17 -3.58 1.40
C ALA A 36 -6.59 -3.86 0.01
N ASP A 37 -5.82 -2.92 -0.56
CA ASP A 37 -5.16 -3.10 -1.87
C ASP A 37 -4.14 -4.24 -1.79
N HIS A 38 -3.29 -4.29 -0.76
CA HIS A 38 -2.32 -5.37 -0.60
C HIS A 38 -3.01 -6.75 -0.48
N ARG A 39 -4.11 -6.86 0.27
CA ARG A 39 -4.91 -8.09 0.32
C ARG A 39 -5.46 -8.47 -1.06
N GLN A 40 -5.93 -7.49 -1.83
CA GLN A 40 -6.42 -7.73 -3.20
C GLN A 40 -5.31 -8.22 -4.13
N GLN A 41 -4.10 -7.62 -4.05
CA GLN A 41 -2.95 -8.07 -4.85
C GLN A 41 -2.54 -9.52 -4.50
N LEU A 42 -2.64 -9.90 -3.22
CA LEU A 42 -2.35 -11.25 -2.77
C LEU A 42 -3.51 -12.25 -3.01
N GLY A 43 -4.67 -11.80 -3.51
CA GLY A 43 -5.86 -12.64 -3.64
C GLY A 43 -6.42 -13.15 -2.31
N LEU A 44 -6.12 -12.45 -1.21
CA LEU A 44 -6.57 -12.83 0.12
C LEU A 44 -8.02 -12.38 0.38
N PRO A 45 -8.81 -13.16 1.12
CA PRO A 45 -10.16 -12.75 1.50
C PRO A 45 -10.15 -11.53 2.44
N PRO A 46 -11.22 -10.74 2.47
CA PRO A 46 -11.36 -9.63 3.42
C PRO A 46 -11.31 -10.18 4.85
N GLY A 47 -10.46 -9.58 5.70
CA GLY A 47 -10.24 -10.04 7.07
C GLY A 47 -9.12 -11.08 7.22
N ALA A 48 -8.48 -11.51 6.13
CA ALA A 48 -7.24 -12.26 6.24
C ALA A 48 -6.18 -11.42 6.96
N LYS A 49 -5.49 -12.07 7.92
CA LYS A 49 -4.40 -11.44 8.66
C LYS A 49 -3.23 -11.21 7.69
N LEU A 50 -2.88 -9.95 7.47
CA LEU A 50 -1.63 -9.58 6.80
C LEU A 50 -0.47 -9.80 7.78
N ALA A 51 0.74 -9.99 7.26
CA ALA A 51 1.93 -9.94 8.11
C ALA A 51 2.05 -8.55 8.75
N ASP A 52 2.59 -8.47 9.97
CA ASP A 52 2.82 -7.19 10.64
C ASP A 52 3.77 -6.28 9.82
N ASP A 53 4.73 -6.87 9.09
CA ASP A 53 5.64 -6.17 8.18
C ASP A 53 5.10 -6.03 6.73
N ALA A 54 3.81 -6.29 6.50
CA ALA A 54 3.21 -6.23 5.16
C ALA A 54 3.10 -4.81 4.61
N LEU A 55 3.09 -3.80 5.46
CA LEU A 55 3.05 -2.39 5.09
C LEU A 55 4.25 -1.68 5.71
N THR A 56 4.98 -0.91 4.91
CA THR A 56 6.04 -0.03 5.38
C THR A 56 5.48 1.39 5.51
N VAL A 57 5.57 1.98 6.70
CA VAL A 57 5.18 3.37 6.95
C VAL A 57 6.42 4.23 7.10
N SER A 58 6.58 5.21 6.21
CA SER A 58 7.63 6.23 6.28
C SER A 58 7.02 7.57 6.62
N VAL A 59 7.49 8.20 7.69
CA VAL A 59 7.01 9.51 8.16
C VAL A 59 8.12 10.54 7.92
N SER A 60 7.78 11.62 7.22
CA SER A 60 8.63 12.80 7.00
C SER A 60 7.92 14.05 7.52
N ASP A 61 8.64 15.16 7.66
CA ASP A 61 8.06 16.42 8.16
C ASP A 61 6.88 16.94 7.32
N ASN A 62 6.88 16.65 6.02
CA ASN A 62 5.89 17.16 5.07
C ASN A 62 4.89 16.11 4.55
N GLU A 63 5.13 14.83 4.80
CA GLU A 63 4.28 13.75 4.27
C GLU A 63 4.45 12.44 5.02
N VAL A 64 3.40 11.61 4.99
CA VAL A 64 3.42 10.22 5.42
C VAL A 64 3.23 9.35 4.19
N ILE A 65 4.12 8.39 4.00
CA ILE A 65 4.10 7.45 2.90
C ILE A 65 3.84 6.06 3.46
N VAL A 66 2.79 5.41 3.00
CA VAL A 66 2.54 3.98 3.25
C VAL A 66 2.82 3.23 1.97
N SER A 67 3.75 2.29 2.01
CA SER A 67 4.16 1.51 0.85
C SER A 67 4.08 0.02 1.13
N PHE A 68 3.76 -0.76 0.11
CA PHE A 68 3.88 -2.21 0.18
C PHE A 68 4.39 -2.78 -1.13
N ASP A 69 5.07 -3.90 -1.00
CA ASP A 69 5.48 -4.72 -2.12
C ASP A 69 4.47 -5.86 -2.30
N TYR A 70 4.12 -6.14 -3.53
CA TYR A 70 3.29 -7.27 -3.92
C TYR A 70 4.07 -8.13 -4.90
N PRO A 71 3.82 -9.45 -4.94
CA PRO A 71 4.35 -10.28 -6.02
C PRO A 71 3.80 -9.65 -7.31
N GLY A 72 4.67 -8.98 -8.06
CA GLY A 72 4.32 -8.47 -9.39
C GLY A 72 3.77 -9.61 -10.24
N PRO A 73 3.22 -9.32 -11.43
CA PRO A 73 2.83 -10.39 -12.34
C PRO A 73 4.04 -11.30 -12.44
N ALA A 74 3.91 -12.52 -11.91
CA ALA A 74 4.94 -13.52 -12.03
C ALA A 74 5.26 -13.48 -13.51
N ARG A 75 6.48 -13.11 -13.91
CA ARG A 75 6.89 -13.34 -15.29
C ARG A 75 6.62 -14.81 -15.44
N THR A 76 5.54 -15.14 -16.15
CA THR A 76 5.33 -16.43 -16.75
C THR A 76 6.50 -16.52 -17.71
N GLY A 77 7.65 -16.90 -17.16
CA GLY A 77 8.80 -17.38 -17.88
C GLY A 77 8.35 -18.67 -18.50
N GLY A 78 7.54 -18.55 -19.54
CA GLY A 78 7.42 -19.59 -20.53
C GLY A 78 8.82 -19.79 -21.07
N THR A 79 9.29 -21.02 -20.96
CA THR A 79 10.21 -21.55 -21.94
C THR A 79 9.84 -23.03 -22.13
N PRO A 80 9.81 -23.49 -23.39
CA PRO A 80 9.09 -24.67 -23.88
C PRO A 80 9.70 -26.01 -23.46
#